data_AF-A0A1S3HRJ9-F1
#
_entry.id   AF-A0A1S3HRJ9-F1
#
_cell.length_a   1.000
_cell.length_b   1.000
_cell.length_c   1.000
_cell.angle_alpha   90.00
_cell.angle_beta   90.00
_cell.angle_gamma   90.00
#
_symmetry.space_group_name_H-M   'P 1'
#
loop_
_entity.id
_entity.type
_entity.pdbx_description
1 polymer ?
#
loop_
_entity_poly.entity_id
_entity_poly.type
_entity_poly.pdbx_seq_one_letter_code
_entity_poly.pdbx_strand_id
1 'polypeptide(L)'
;MLLPEAVQCFLLLVYGSSLIGVDSRVWSGIYNRLQFQCNETIIQNCSTCAKGHFADMNQTVCSCCQERGQCWVDHCSPCVPGTYQPKTGQTNCQLCEEGTFSGNKSTQCTPCPPGEYNDVAGSDKCHQCQPGTYTPEKKSKHCIDCSKGSYQNASGAITCKPCDLGTFSNTTGCPECMLCPIGKFSNKTGLSECYNCPISTYQNQTGKSNCTVCDPGFETKAEGSWNCTGCEPGHYRASSTLKEGCKECKEGSYAPTSNSTECTKCPVGEFSSQSGATKCFRCPPDAVCLEEGCDRCIGCPPGKEPNSSSSCKECAPGTAKGGYEPGFCEQCELGSFTLVVGSDKCRRCPQGEYCPCPTCPPQVCPKDYYCPSGSFKPLACTNPLFVVAENKASCVASQELYGIGAGVIIIVIVVVVCLSYYFFRRRVHEGSSEETTPLTRNQRKEPVYEGF
;
A
#
# COMPACT_ATOMS: atom_id res chain seq x y z
N MET A 1 -79.72 8.19 57.36
CA MET A 1 -80.53 9.26 57.98
C MET A 1 -80.20 10.55 57.23
N LEU A 2 -80.86 10.79 56.08
CA LEU A 2 -82.13 11.53 55.90
C LEU A 2 -81.90 13.05 56.15
N LEU A 3 -81.47 13.82 55.13
CA LEU A 3 -82.27 14.62 54.15
C LEU A 3 -82.96 15.86 54.78
N PRO A 4 -83.32 16.94 54.05
CA PRO A 4 -83.03 17.29 52.64
C PRO A 4 -82.73 18.79 52.37
N GLU A 5 -82.43 19.04 51.09
CA GLU A 5 -82.58 20.28 50.33
C GLU A 5 -83.89 21.07 50.64
N ALA A 6 -83.79 22.24 51.27
CA ALA A 6 -84.96 23.07 51.55
C ALA A 6 -84.71 24.58 51.71
N VAL A 7 -83.82 25.19 50.91
CA VAL A 7 -83.74 26.68 50.85
C VAL A 7 -83.74 27.24 49.42
N GLN A 8 -83.85 26.39 48.39
CA GLN A 8 -83.89 26.85 46.99
C GLN A 8 -85.29 27.31 46.51
N CYS A 9 -86.36 27.24 47.33
CA CYS A 9 -87.74 27.46 46.83
C CYS A 9 -88.64 28.43 47.61
N PHE A 10 -88.19 29.10 48.67
CA PHE A 10 -89.03 30.07 49.39
C PHE A 10 -88.36 31.44 49.42
N LEU A 11 -88.62 32.26 48.38
CA LEU A 11 -88.76 33.73 48.40
C LEU A 11 -88.59 34.32 46.99
N LEU A 12 -89.24 33.71 45.99
CA LEU A 12 -89.38 34.27 44.64
C LEU A 12 -90.76 34.90 44.36
N LEU A 13 -91.61 35.11 45.38
CA LEU A 13 -92.94 35.70 45.17
C LEU A 13 -93.36 36.66 46.29
N VAL A 14 -92.65 37.77 46.43
CA VAL A 14 -93.27 39.05 46.77
C VAL A 14 -92.67 40.10 45.83
N TYR A 15 -93.47 40.47 44.82
CA TYR A 15 -93.33 41.64 43.95
C TYR A 15 -92.80 42.85 44.74
N GLY A 16 -91.95 43.73 44.22
CA GLY A 16 -91.63 44.08 42.86
C GLY A 16 -91.06 45.51 42.91
N SER A 17 -90.38 45.89 41.83
CA SER A 17 -89.91 47.25 41.55
C SER A 17 -88.74 47.75 42.38
N SER A 18 -87.69 48.14 41.64
CA SER A 18 -86.58 49.00 42.05
C SER A 18 -85.35 48.27 42.59
N LEU A 19 -84.31 48.30 41.75
CA LEU A 19 -82.93 48.58 42.14
C LEU A 19 -82.44 47.84 43.39
N ILE A 20 -81.75 46.71 43.23
CA ILE A 20 -80.37 46.54 43.71
C ILE A 20 -79.79 45.40 42.86
N GLY A 21 -78.97 45.75 41.88
CA GLY A 21 -77.96 44.80 41.40
C GLY A 21 -77.00 44.59 42.55
N VAL A 22 -77.19 43.52 43.33
CA VAL A 22 -76.19 43.14 44.33
C VAL A 22 -75.00 42.63 43.54
N ASP A 23 -73.97 43.48 43.43
CA ASP A 23 -72.73 43.12 42.78
C ASP A 23 -72.24 41.80 43.38
N SER A 24 -71.90 40.82 42.54
CA SER A 24 -71.27 39.55 42.94
C SER A 24 -70.12 39.72 43.95
N ARG A 25 -69.46 40.89 43.94
CA ARG A 25 -68.45 41.31 44.91
C ARG A 25 -68.98 41.51 46.34
N VAL A 26 -70.21 41.98 46.50
CA VAL A 26 -70.85 42.25 47.81
C VAL A 26 -71.21 40.94 48.50
N TRP A 27 -71.76 39.96 47.78
CA TRP A 27 -72.11 38.65 48.34
C TRP A 27 -70.86 37.86 48.78
N SER A 28 -69.79 37.92 47.97
CA SER A 28 -68.49 37.30 48.29
C SER A 28 -67.84 37.92 49.55
N GLY A 29 -67.97 39.24 49.74
CA GLY A 29 -67.49 39.94 50.93
C GLY A 29 -68.24 39.60 52.23
N ILE A 30 -69.55 39.32 52.16
CA ILE A 30 -70.36 38.94 53.32
C ILE A 30 -70.07 37.48 53.75
N TYR A 31 -69.89 36.58 52.79
CA TYR A 31 -69.54 35.17 53.04
C TYR A 31 -68.18 35.03 53.77
N ASN A 32 -67.15 35.75 53.31
CA ASN A 32 -65.82 35.73 53.95
C ASN A 32 -65.82 36.35 55.37
N ARG A 33 -66.62 37.41 55.62
CA ARG A 33 -66.75 38.01 56.97
C ARG A 33 -67.32 37.03 58.00
N LEU A 34 -68.30 36.22 57.59
CA LEU A 34 -68.95 35.23 58.46
C LEU A 34 -68.04 34.02 58.72
N GLN A 35 -67.25 33.62 57.72
CA GLN A 35 -66.35 32.46 57.83
C GLN A 35 -65.09 32.75 58.68
N PHE A 36 -64.54 33.97 58.63
CA PHE A 36 -63.23 34.31 59.23
C PHE A 36 -63.30 35.30 60.41
N GLN A 37 -64.49 35.61 60.95
CA GLN A 37 -64.71 36.50 62.11
C GLN A 37 -64.00 37.87 62.00
N CYS A 38 -64.19 38.55 60.87
CA CYS A 38 -63.57 39.85 60.60
C CYS A 38 -64.18 40.98 61.45
N ASN A 39 -63.37 41.68 62.25
CA ASN A 39 -63.77 42.85 63.04
C ASN A 39 -63.64 44.17 62.24
N GLU A 40 -64.39 45.22 62.59
CA GLU A 40 -64.43 46.49 61.84
C GLU A 40 -63.07 47.20 61.75
N THR A 41 -62.21 47.05 62.75
CA THR A 41 -60.83 47.56 62.74
C THR A 41 -59.91 46.86 61.73
N ILE A 42 -60.20 45.60 61.40
CA ILE A 42 -59.42 44.80 60.43
C ILE A 42 -59.77 45.26 59.00
N ILE A 43 -61.03 45.59 58.76
CA ILE A 43 -61.55 45.98 57.45
C ILE A 43 -61.10 47.40 57.05
N GLN A 44 -60.88 48.29 58.02
CA GLN A 44 -60.53 49.70 57.78
C GLN A 44 -59.03 49.94 57.55
N ASN A 45 -58.14 49.02 57.97
CA ASN A 45 -56.68 49.17 57.92
C ASN A 45 -55.99 48.18 56.96
N CYS A 46 -56.52 48.06 55.74
CA CYS A 46 -55.96 47.21 54.69
C CYS A 46 -54.92 47.96 53.84
N SER A 47 -53.74 47.36 53.63
CA SER A 47 -52.69 47.88 52.74
C SER A 47 -52.42 46.92 51.60
N THR A 48 -52.13 47.45 50.41
CA THR A 48 -51.76 46.60 49.26
C THR A 48 -50.40 45.96 49.49
N CYS A 49 -50.30 44.65 49.22
CA CYS A 49 -49.04 43.95 49.39
C CYS A 49 -48.00 44.50 48.42
N ALA A 50 -46.84 44.88 48.96
CA ALA A 50 -45.70 45.33 48.19
C ALA A 50 -45.17 44.23 47.25
N LYS A 51 -44.39 44.61 46.23
CA LYS A 51 -43.73 43.62 45.36
C LYS A 51 -42.91 42.64 46.19
N GLY A 52 -42.83 41.39 45.73
CA GLY A 52 -42.18 40.30 46.48
C GLY A 52 -42.97 39.78 47.69
N HIS A 53 -44.18 40.28 47.95
CA HIS A 53 -45.10 39.76 48.96
C HIS A 53 -46.49 39.55 48.35
N PHE A 54 -47.19 38.50 48.77
CA PHE A 54 -48.52 38.16 48.30
C PHE A 54 -49.53 38.17 49.44
N ALA A 55 -50.79 38.41 49.08
CA ALA A 55 -51.91 38.27 50.00
C ALA A 55 -52.38 36.81 50.03
N ASP A 56 -52.03 36.06 51.07
CA ASP A 56 -52.50 34.70 51.30
C ASP A 56 -53.97 34.73 51.77
N MET A 57 -54.89 34.49 50.84
CA MET A 57 -56.33 34.52 51.11
C MET A 57 -56.84 33.41 52.04
N ASN A 58 -55.97 32.50 52.48
CA ASN A 58 -56.28 31.51 53.52
C ASN A 58 -56.02 32.04 54.95
N GLN A 59 -55.36 33.20 55.09
CA GLN A 59 -55.10 33.82 56.38
C GLN A 59 -56.15 34.89 56.70
N THR A 60 -56.69 34.86 57.92
CA THR A 60 -57.71 35.80 58.42
C THR A 60 -57.32 37.28 58.20
N VAL A 61 -56.03 37.60 58.33
CA VAL A 61 -55.46 38.95 58.11
C VAL A 61 -55.56 39.46 56.67
N CYS A 62 -55.71 38.58 55.68
CA CYS A 62 -55.86 38.96 54.27
C CYS A 62 -57.29 38.70 53.75
N SER A 63 -57.97 37.65 54.22
CA SER A 63 -59.34 37.31 53.82
C SER A 63 -60.37 38.38 54.22
N CYS A 64 -60.07 39.19 55.25
CA CYS A 64 -60.94 40.25 55.76
C CYS A 64 -60.87 41.57 54.97
N CYS A 65 -59.93 41.71 54.02
CA CYS A 65 -59.84 42.89 53.16
C CYS A 65 -60.74 42.76 51.92
N GLN A 66 -61.40 43.86 51.54
CA GLN A 66 -62.48 43.86 50.55
C GLN A 66 -61.97 43.72 49.09
N GLU A 67 -60.72 44.11 48.83
CA GLU A 67 -60.05 43.95 47.54
C GLU A 67 -58.98 42.85 47.60
N ARG A 68 -58.89 42.05 46.52
CA ARG A 68 -57.84 41.03 46.38
C ARG A 68 -56.46 41.71 46.37
N GLY A 69 -55.49 41.13 47.10
CA GLY A 69 -54.12 41.66 47.15
C GLY A 69 -53.83 42.62 48.31
N GLN A 70 -54.76 42.76 49.25
CA GLN A 70 -54.59 43.58 50.45
C GLN A 70 -54.59 42.70 51.70
N CYS A 71 -53.79 43.09 52.69
CA CYS A 71 -53.79 42.48 54.03
C CYS A 71 -53.76 43.57 55.10
N TRP A 72 -54.15 43.20 56.31
CA TRP A 72 -54.18 44.11 57.46
C TRP A 72 -52.75 44.51 57.89
N VAL A 73 -52.48 45.81 57.97
CA VAL A 73 -51.23 46.40 58.53
C VAL A 73 -49.95 45.71 57.99
N ASP A 74 -49.79 45.65 56.67
CA ASP A 74 -48.61 45.06 55.98
C ASP A 74 -48.24 43.60 56.39
N HIS A 75 -49.21 42.82 56.90
CA HIS A 75 -49.05 41.40 57.19
C HIS A 75 -49.11 40.53 55.91
N CYS A 76 -48.41 40.96 54.87
CA CYS A 76 -48.32 40.21 53.62
C CYS A 76 -47.28 39.10 53.74
N SER A 77 -47.56 37.95 53.15
CA SER A 77 -46.64 36.82 53.17
C SER A 77 -45.54 37.04 52.12
N PRO A 78 -44.25 36.87 52.47
CA PRO A 78 -43.18 37.02 51.49
C PRO A 78 -43.22 35.88 50.47
N CYS A 79 -42.84 36.18 49.22
CA CYS A 79 -42.58 35.13 48.25
C CYS A 79 -41.39 34.29 48.70
N VAL A 80 -41.63 32.99 48.82
CA VAL A 80 -40.60 32.01 49.18
C VAL A 80 -39.53 31.91 48.07
N PRO A 81 -38.30 31.50 48.40
CA PRO A 81 -37.27 31.28 47.40
C PRO A 81 -37.75 30.39 46.24
N GLY A 82 -37.33 30.73 45.02
CA GLY A 82 -37.83 30.11 43.79
C GLY A 82 -39.14 30.69 43.25
N THR A 83 -39.77 31.61 43.99
CA THR A 83 -40.93 32.36 43.51
C THR A 83 -40.67 33.86 43.50
N TYR A 84 -41.46 34.61 42.72
CA TYR A 84 -41.34 36.05 42.62
C TYR A 84 -42.69 36.72 42.37
N GLN A 85 -42.76 38.01 42.66
CA GLN A 85 -43.94 38.82 42.44
C GLN A 85 -43.56 40.23 41.94
N PRO A 86 -43.78 40.53 40.65
CA PRO A 86 -43.36 41.80 40.06
C PRO A 86 -44.33 42.97 40.30
N LYS A 87 -45.60 42.70 40.64
CA LYS A 87 -46.64 43.72 40.81
C LYS A 87 -47.10 43.80 42.27
N THR A 88 -47.51 44.99 42.68
CA THR A 88 -48.18 45.20 43.98
C THR A 88 -49.57 44.58 43.94
N GLY A 89 -50.03 44.05 45.07
CA GLY A 89 -51.39 43.51 45.22
C GLY A 89 -51.68 42.21 44.47
N GLN A 90 -50.69 41.36 44.16
CA GLN A 90 -50.98 40.00 43.68
C GLN A 90 -51.27 39.07 44.86
N THR A 91 -52.08 38.04 44.59
CA THR A 91 -52.57 37.07 45.58
C THR A 91 -51.79 35.76 45.59
N ASN A 92 -50.79 35.61 44.71
CA ASN A 92 -49.92 34.44 44.67
C ASN A 92 -48.57 34.79 44.01
N CYS A 93 -47.51 34.09 44.43
CA CYS A 93 -46.19 34.22 43.82
C CYS A 93 -46.07 33.34 42.56
N GLN A 94 -45.36 33.84 41.56
CA GLN A 94 -45.08 33.12 40.32
C GLN A 94 -43.80 32.31 40.47
N LEU A 95 -43.74 31.10 39.92
CA LEU A 95 -42.52 30.29 39.90
C LEU A 95 -41.50 30.89 38.95
N CYS A 96 -40.23 30.82 39.33
CA CYS A 96 -39.14 31.09 38.40
C CYS A 96 -39.06 29.99 37.33
N GLU A 97 -38.94 30.39 36.08
CA GLU A 97 -38.72 29.45 34.97
C GLU A 97 -37.33 28.78 35.08
N GLU A 98 -37.18 27.63 34.43
CA GLU A 98 -35.87 27.01 34.21
C GLU A 98 -34.84 28.01 33.68
N GLY A 99 -33.60 27.87 34.13
CA GLY A 99 -32.51 28.81 33.89
C GLY A 99 -32.56 30.08 34.74
N THR A 100 -33.55 30.23 35.63
CA THR A 100 -33.62 31.37 36.56
C THR A 100 -33.83 30.91 38.00
N PHE A 101 -33.46 31.75 38.96
CA PHE A 101 -33.63 31.51 40.39
C PHE A 101 -34.08 32.78 41.11
N SER A 102 -34.62 32.64 42.32
CA SER A 102 -34.93 33.78 43.18
C SER A 102 -34.72 33.50 44.65
N GLY A 103 -34.26 34.51 45.40
CA GLY A 103 -34.23 34.48 46.86
C GLY A 103 -35.58 34.84 47.48
N ASN A 104 -35.60 34.96 48.82
CA ASN A 104 -36.78 35.38 49.56
C ASN A 104 -37.20 36.82 49.21
N LYS A 105 -38.51 37.10 49.20
CA LYS A 105 -39.08 38.43 48.88
C LYS A 105 -38.73 38.96 47.48
N SER A 106 -38.50 38.07 46.51
CA SER A 106 -38.04 38.50 45.19
C SER A 106 -39.13 39.15 44.34
N THR A 107 -38.75 40.18 43.60
CA THR A 107 -39.63 40.89 42.66
C THR A 107 -39.43 40.46 41.20
N GLN A 108 -38.36 39.72 40.91
CA GLN A 108 -38.02 39.17 39.60
C GLN A 108 -37.10 37.95 39.74
N CYS A 109 -37.16 37.02 38.79
CA CYS A 109 -36.19 35.92 38.73
C CYS A 109 -34.87 36.38 38.12
N THR A 110 -33.77 35.96 38.72
CA THR A 110 -32.41 36.24 38.24
C THR A 110 -31.97 35.09 37.33
N PRO A 111 -31.46 35.36 36.11
CA PRO A 111 -30.94 34.31 35.25
C PRO A 111 -29.66 33.70 35.85
N CYS A 112 -29.50 32.38 35.71
CA CYS A 112 -28.25 31.73 36.08
C CYS A 112 -27.07 32.36 35.31
N PRO A 113 -25.96 32.67 35.99
CA PRO A 113 -24.75 33.17 35.34
C PRO A 113 -24.11 32.06 34.48
N PRO A 114 -23.23 32.42 33.51
CA PRO A 114 -22.47 31.43 32.76
C PRO A 114 -21.69 30.49 33.69
N GLY A 115 -21.63 29.21 33.33
CA GLY A 115 -21.07 28.15 34.16
C GLY A 115 -22.07 27.53 35.14
N GLU A 116 -23.26 28.13 35.30
CA GLU A 116 -24.33 27.60 36.14
C GLU A 116 -25.61 27.38 35.34
N TYR A 117 -26.41 26.41 35.78
CA TYR A 117 -27.67 26.05 35.17
C TYR A 117 -28.77 25.84 36.22
N ASN A 118 -30.02 25.86 35.78
CA ASN A 118 -31.14 25.40 36.56
C ASN A 118 -32.14 24.68 35.64
N ASP A 119 -32.37 23.40 35.87
CA ASP A 119 -33.27 22.54 35.12
C ASP A 119 -34.66 22.40 35.77
N VAL A 120 -34.88 23.03 36.93
CA VAL A 120 -36.12 22.93 37.70
C VAL A 120 -36.81 24.29 37.84
N ALA A 121 -38.07 24.38 37.41
CA ALA A 121 -38.89 25.56 37.69
C ALA A 121 -39.12 25.72 39.21
N GLY A 122 -39.03 26.94 39.71
CA GLY A 122 -39.16 27.22 41.14
C GLY A 122 -37.89 27.01 41.97
N SER A 123 -36.70 26.98 41.33
CA SER A 123 -35.44 26.81 42.07
C SER A 123 -35.02 28.10 42.78
N ASP A 124 -34.46 27.95 43.98
CA ASP A 124 -33.90 29.01 44.80
C ASP A 124 -32.42 29.30 44.51
N LYS A 125 -31.76 28.46 43.71
CA LYS A 125 -30.35 28.60 43.34
C LYS A 125 -30.05 27.98 41.97
N CYS A 126 -28.91 28.34 41.40
CA CYS A 126 -28.36 27.65 40.24
C CYS A 126 -27.32 26.61 40.68
N HIS A 127 -27.11 25.60 39.83
CA HIS A 127 -26.14 24.54 40.00
C HIS A 127 -24.95 24.76 39.08
N GLN A 128 -23.73 24.56 39.58
CA GLN A 128 -22.54 24.62 38.76
C GLN A 128 -22.47 23.44 37.79
N CYS A 129 -22.04 23.71 36.56
CA CYS A 129 -21.67 22.65 35.63
C CYS A 129 -20.55 21.80 36.23
N GLN A 130 -20.73 20.48 36.18
CA GLN A 130 -19.77 19.52 36.71
C GLN A 130 -18.57 19.38 35.76
N PRO A 131 -17.40 18.91 36.24
CA PRO A 131 -16.28 18.57 35.38
C PRO A 131 -16.71 17.70 34.19
N GLY A 132 -16.16 18.01 33.01
CA GLY A 132 -16.58 17.44 31.74
C GLY A 132 -17.66 18.25 31.00
N THR A 133 -18.30 19.21 31.66
CA THR A 133 -19.39 20.00 31.09
C THR A 133 -19.16 21.51 31.24
N TYR A 134 -19.85 22.31 30.43
CA TYR A 134 -19.76 23.77 30.48
C TYR A 134 -21.08 24.42 30.05
N THR A 135 -21.28 25.69 30.39
CA THR A 135 -22.31 26.50 29.71
C THR A 135 -21.84 27.95 29.52
N PRO A 136 -21.83 28.47 28.28
CA PRO A 136 -21.30 29.81 28.01
C PRO A 136 -22.35 30.93 28.19
N GLU A 137 -23.63 30.58 28.13
CA GLU A 137 -24.73 31.55 28.12
C GLU A 137 -25.32 31.78 29.52
N LYS A 138 -26.02 32.90 29.68
CA LYS A 138 -26.89 33.13 30.85
C LYS A 138 -28.21 32.39 30.65
N LYS A 139 -28.94 32.15 31.74
CA LYS A 139 -30.26 31.50 31.72
C LYS A 139 -30.22 30.06 31.18
N SER A 140 -29.10 29.37 31.36
CA SER A 140 -28.94 27.99 30.88
C SER A 140 -29.76 27.00 31.68
N LYS A 141 -30.39 26.07 30.97
CA LYS A 141 -31.21 25.01 31.55
C LYS A 141 -30.43 23.74 31.85
N HIS A 142 -29.38 23.49 31.08
CA HIS A 142 -28.50 22.33 31.20
C HIS A 142 -27.07 22.73 30.87
N CYS A 143 -26.13 21.90 31.28
CA CYS A 143 -24.73 22.00 30.83
C CYS A 143 -24.52 21.21 29.54
N ILE A 144 -23.54 21.66 28.77
CA ILE A 144 -23.12 21.07 27.49
C ILE A 144 -21.89 20.21 27.77
N ASP A 145 -21.87 18.98 27.27
CA ASP A 145 -20.70 18.11 27.36
C ASP A 145 -19.54 18.66 26.52
N CYS A 146 -18.32 18.57 27.06
CA CYS A 146 -17.13 18.77 26.24
C CYS A 146 -17.11 17.77 25.09
N SER A 147 -16.90 18.27 23.88
CA SER A 147 -16.77 17.44 22.69
C SER A 147 -15.48 16.62 22.74
N LYS A 148 -15.42 15.55 21.92
CA LYS A 148 -14.20 14.74 21.76
C LYS A 148 -13.01 15.63 21.42
N GLY A 149 -11.85 15.31 21.98
CA GLY A 149 -10.64 16.11 21.90
C GLY A 149 -10.61 17.31 22.84
N SER A 150 -11.65 17.53 23.64
CA SER A 150 -11.66 18.55 24.69
C SER A 150 -12.01 17.95 26.05
N TYR A 151 -11.65 18.68 27.11
CA TYR A 151 -11.91 18.31 28.48
C TYR A 151 -12.21 19.54 29.35
N GLN A 152 -12.75 19.29 30.55
CA GLN A 152 -12.88 20.33 31.56
C GLN A 152 -12.77 19.76 32.96
N ASN A 153 -11.76 20.19 33.72
CA ASN A 153 -11.51 19.71 35.07
C ASN A 153 -12.12 20.59 36.18
N ALA A 154 -12.56 21.80 35.86
CA ALA A 154 -13.17 22.73 36.82
C ALA A 154 -14.70 22.66 36.80
N SER A 155 -15.33 22.79 37.97
CA SER A 155 -16.77 23.07 38.05
C SER A 155 -17.06 24.53 37.67
N GLY A 156 -18.27 24.80 37.21
CA GLY A 156 -18.69 26.17 36.86
C GLY A 156 -18.05 26.69 35.57
N ALA A 157 -17.61 25.80 34.69
CA ALA A 157 -16.89 26.20 33.48
C ALA A 157 -17.80 26.79 32.41
N ILE A 158 -17.25 27.77 31.68
CA ILE A 158 -17.93 28.45 30.56
C ILE A 158 -17.43 27.99 29.19
N THR A 159 -16.39 27.17 29.15
CA THR A 159 -15.79 26.63 27.91
C THR A 159 -15.02 25.35 28.24
N CYS A 160 -14.75 24.53 27.23
CA CYS A 160 -13.87 23.37 27.34
C CYS A 160 -12.45 23.71 26.88
N LYS A 161 -11.46 23.02 27.46
CA LYS A 161 -10.05 23.10 27.08
C LYS A 161 -9.74 22.02 26.04
N PRO A 162 -9.04 22.31 24.94
CA PRO A 162 -8.57 21.26 24.04
C PRO A 162 -7.54 20.37 24.75
N CYS A 163 -7.49 19.09 24.40
CA CYS A 163 -6.43 18.20 24.85
C CYS A 163 -5.06 18.69 24.36
N ASP A 164 -4.07 18.70 25.26
CA ASP A 164 -2.70 19.11 24.94
C ASP A 164 -1.97 18.04 24.12
N LEU A 165 -0.79 18.40 23.60
CA LEU A 165 0.08 17.49 22.86
C LEU A 165 0.38 16.22 23.68
N GLY A 166 0.43 15.08 23.01
CA GLY A 166 0.60 13.78 23.67
C GLY A 166 -0.65 13.27 24.38
N THR A 167 -1.75 14.01 24.39
CA THR A 167 -3.03 13.58 24.97
C THR A 167 -4.16 13.57 23.95
N PHE A 168 -5.24 12.88 24.28
CA PHE A 168 -6.46 12.78 23.47
C PHE A 168 -7.71 12.57 24.34
N SER A 169 -8.89 12.79 23.77
CA SER A 169 -10.17 12.48 24.40
C SER A 169 -11.14 11.87 23.37
N ASN A 170 -11.44 10.58 23.49
CA ASN A 170 -12.28 9.86 22.53
C ASN A 170 -13.78 9.85 22.89
N THR A 171 -14.13 10.39 24.05
CA THR A 171 -15.48 10.43 24.62
C THR A 171 -15.91 11.88 24.89
N THR A 172 -17.21 12.12 24.96
CA THR A 172 -17.74 13.42 25.36
C THR A 172 -17.84 13.50 26.88
N GLY A 173 -17.85 14.71 27.42
CA GLY A 173 -18.02 14.88 28.88
C GLY A 173 -16.76 14.55 29.67
N CYS A 174 -15.57 14.52 29.06
CA CYS A 174 -14.34 14.13 29.75
C CYS A 174 -13.85 15.20 30.73
N PRO A 175 -13.59 14.85 32.00
CA PRO A 175 -13.01 15.78 32.96
C PRO A 175 -11.49 15.96 32.77
N GLU A 176 -10.84 15.04 32.07
CA GLU A 176 -9.40 15.02 31.82
C GLU A 176 -9.09 14.31 30.49
N CYS A 177 -7.99 14.69 29.83
CA CYS A 177 -7.51 14.00 28.62
C CYS A 177 -6.66 12.79 28.97
N MET A 178 -6.76 11.75 28.14
CA MET A 178 -5.95 10.54 28.28
C MET A 178 -4.61 10.69 27.55
N LEU A 179 -3.55 10.10 28.11
CA LEU A 179 -2.25 10.03 27.45
C LEU A 179 -2.31 9.13 26.22
N CYS A 180 -1.65 9.51 25.13
CA CYS A 180 -1.47 8.61 23.98
C CYS A 180 -0.77 7.32 24.44
N PRO A 181 -1.31 6.14 24.09
CA PRO A 181 -0.67 4.88 24.42
C PRO A 181 0.65 4.71 23.65
N ILE A 182 1.50 3.77 24.08
CA ILE A 182 2.70 3.39 23.34
C ILE A 182 2.37 3.03 21.88
N GLY A 183 3.32 3.32 20.98
CA GLY A 183 3.13 3.21 19.54
C GLY A 183 2.27 4.32 18.92
N LYS A 184 1.66 5.19 19.72
CA LYS A 184 0.90 6.36 19.23
C LYS A 184 1.48 7.68 19.72
N PHE A 185 1.15 8.76 19.02
CA PHE A 185 1.57 10.12 19.36
C PHE A 185 0.46 11.15 19.05
N SER A 186 0.57 12.33 19.64
CA SER A 186 -0.34 13.47 19.41
C SER A 186 0.48 14.75 19.19
N ASN A 187 0.61 15.17 17.93
CA ASN A 187 1.36 16.37 17.53
C ASN A 187 0.47 17.61 17.34
N LYS A 188 -0.83 17.51 17.67
CA LYS A 188 -1.80 18.59 17.57
C LYS A 188 -2.69 18.63 18.81
N THR A 189 -3.08 19.82 19.25
CA THR A 189 -4.07 19.96 20.32
C THR A 189 -5.46 19.57 19.83
N GLY A 190 -6.34 19.16 20.74
CA GLY A 190 -7.73 18.87 20.41
C GLY A 190 -7.97 17.49 19.79
N LEU A 191 -7.05 16.53 19.94
CA LEU A 191 -7.15 15.23 19.29
C LEU A 191 -8.20 14.33 19.95
N SER A 192 -9.10 13.78 19.14
CA SER A 192 -10.06 12.76 19.59
C SER A 192 -9.49 11.34 19.59
N GLU A 193 -8.40 11.13 18.87
CA GLU A 193 -7.65 9.88 18.80
C GLU A 193 -6.18 10.20 18.48
N CYS A 194 -5.24 9.46 19.08
CA CYS A 194 -3.82 9.60 18.76
C CYS A 194 -3.45 8.97 17.41
N TYR A 195 -2.46 9.54 16.75
CA TYR A 195 -1.91 9.01 15.51
C TYR A 195 -0.98 7.83 15.78
N ASN A 196 -1.01 6.81 14.92
CA ASN A 196 -0.04 5.72 14.97
C ASN A 196 1.34 6.23 14.55
N CYS A 197 2.40 5.76 15.21
CA CYS A 197 3.75 5.99 14.72
C CYS A 197 3.90 5.37 13.33
N PRO A 198 4.33 6.15 12.32
CA PRO A 198 4.56 5.62 10.98
C PRO A 198 5.69 4.58 11.00
N ILE A 199 5.71 3.72 9.97
CA ILE A 199 6.82 2.76 9.75
C ILE A 199 8.16 3.49 9.83
N SER A 200 9.16 2.79 10.39
CA SER A 200 10.50 3.30 10.69
C SER A 200 10.57 4.23 11.91
N THR A 201 9.46 4.44 12.61
CA THR A 201 9.42 5.18 13.87
C THR A 201 8.64 4.41 14.92
N TYR A 202 8.98 4.62 16.18
CA TYR A 202 8.37 3.94 17.31
C TYR A 202 8.16 4.89 18.47
N GLN A 203 7.30 4.49 19.40
CA GLN A 203 7.13 5.20 20.67
C GLN A 203 6.96 4.21 21.81
N ASN A 204 7.93 4.15 22.72
CA ASN A 204 7.93 3.23 23.85
C ASN A 204 7.38 3.86 25.15
N GLN A 205 7.03 5.15 25.14
CA GLN A 205 6.46 5.89 26.27
C GLN A 205 5.07 6.43 25.95
N THR A 206 4.19 6.45 26.93
CA THR A 206 2.88 7.10 26.81
C THR A 206 3.01 8.63 26.82
N GLY A 207 2.03 9.33 26.26
CA GLY A 207 1.92 10.78 26.41
C GLY A 207 2.85 11.60 25.51
N LYS A 208 3.36 11.02 24.43
CA LYS A 208 4.36 11.69 23.57
C LYS A 208 3.74 12.36 22.37
N SER A 209 4.36 13.47 21.97
CA SER A 209 3.93 14.30 20.85
C SER A 209 4.62 13.99 19.53
N ASN A 210 5.62 13.10 19.55
CA ASN A 210 6.36 12.65 18.39
C ASN A 210 6.78 11.17 18.55
N CYS A 211 7.16 10.56 17.44
CA CYS A 211 7.78 9.23 17.42
C CYS A 211 9.29 9.36 17.25
N THR A 212 10.01 8.44 17.87
CA THR A 212 11.46 8.27 17.73
C THR A 212 11.77 7.44 16.49
N VAL A 213 12.78 7.82 15.72
CA VAL A 213 13.17 7.06 14.51
C VAL A 213 14.01 5.85 14.91
N CYS A 214 13.84 4.72 14.22
CA CYS A 214 14.71 3.55 14.39
C CYS A 214 16.12 3.81 13.85
N ASP A 215 17.14 3.34 14.57
CA ASP A 215 18.54 3.38 14.14
C ASP A 215 18.78 2.55 12.85
N PRO A 216 19.84 2.82 12.08
CA PRO A 216 20.24 1.98 10.95
C PRO A 216 20.35 0.51 11.34
N GLY A 217 19.95 -0.39 10.44
CA GLY A 217 19.85 -1.83 10.71
C GLY A 217 18.59 -2.27 11.48
N PHE A 218 17.73 -1.34 11.93
CA PHE A 218 16.48 -1.67 12.61
C PHE A 218 15.27 -1.10 11.87
N GLU A 219 14.14 -1.79 11.92
CA GLU A 219 12.86 -1.37 11.35
C GLU A 219 11.70 -1.59 12.32
N THR A 220 10.51 -1.13 11.96
CA THR A 220 9.27 -1.48 12.66
C THR A 220 8.43 -2.40 11.80
N LYS A 221 7.89 -3.48 12.38
CA LYS A 221 7.08 -4.47 11.63
C LYS A 221 5.76 -3.90 11.09
N ALA A 222 5.20 -2.90 11.77
CA ALA A 222 3.93 -2.27 11.40
C ALA A 222 3.86 -0.83 11.91
N GLU A 223 2.90 -0.07 11.38
CA GLU A 223 2.48 1.19 11.99
C GLU A 223 2.02 0.97 13.44
N GLY A 224 2.23 1.97 14.29
CA GLY A 224 1.87 1.85 15.70
C GLY A 224 2.84 1.02 16.53
N SER A 225 4.06 0.77 16.03
CA SER A 225 5.05 -0.02 16.76
C SER A 225 5.60 0.73 17.97
N TRP A 226 5.80 0.00 19.07
CA TRP A 226 6.36 0.52 20.32
C TRP A 226 7.87 0.24 20.46
N ASN A 227 8.47 -0.51 19.54
CA ASN A 227 9.90 -0.81 19.49
C ASN A 227 10.34 -1.08 18.05
N CYS A 228 11.64 -0.98 17.79
CA CYS A 228 12.27 -1.40 16.56
C CYS A 228 12.80 -2.85 16.68
N THR A 229 12.74 -3.57 15.58
CA THR A 229 13.31 -4.90 15.41
C THR A 229 14.42 -4.86 14.38
N GLY A 230 15.48 -5.60 14.62
CA GLY A 230 16.58 -5.73 13.69
C GLY A 230 16.18 -6.28 12.32
N CYS A 231 16.87 -5.84 11.26
CA CYS A 231 16.79 -6.54 9.98
C CYS A 231 17.26 -7.97 10.15
N GLU A 232 16.51 -8.91 9.57
CA GLU A 232 16.91 -10.31 9.53
C GLU A 232 18.15 -10.50 8.64
N PRO A 233 18.95 -11.57 8.84
CA PRO A 233 20.06 -11.88 7.95
C PRO A 233 19.61 -11.95 6.49
N GLY A 234 20.43 -11.45 5.58
CA GLY A 234 20.08 -11.28 4.17
C GLY A 234 19.50 -9.91 3.84
N HIS A 235 19.09 -9.14 4.86
CA HIS A 235 18.54 -7.79 4.70
C HIS A 235 19.42 -6.75 5.38
N TYR A 236 19.30 -5.52 4.91
CA TYR A 236 20.02 -4.38 5.45
C TYR A 236 19.17 -3.12 5.48
N ARG A 237 19.57 -2.16 6.31
CA ARG A 237 18.98 -0.82 6.31
C ARG A 237 20.02 0.25 6.56
N ALA A 238 20.41 0.95 5.49
CA ALA A 238 21.48 1.95 5.52
C ALA A 238 21.10 3.24 6.24
N SER A 239 19.83 3.66 6.16
CA SER A 239 19.38 4.90 6.77
C SER A 239 18.03 4.75 7.45
N SER A 240 17.88 5.49 8.53
CA SER A 240 16.66 5.65 9.30
C SER A 240 15.60 6.50 8.58
N THR A 241 15.98 7.26 7.54
CA THR A 241 15.11 8.20 6.80
C THR A 241 14.37 7.59 5.61
N LEU A 242 14.71 6.37 5.21
CA LEU A 242 13.99 5.69 4.14
C LEU A 242 12.63 5.23 4.68
N LYS A 243 11.56 5.62 3.97
CA LYS A 243 10.20 5.05 4.15
C LYS A 243 10.15 3.55 3.82
N GLU A 244 11.19 3.04 3.17
CA GLU A 244 11.39 1.62 2.90
C GLU A 244 12.01 0.95 4.14
N GLY A 245 11.46 -0.21 4.52
CA GLY A 245 11.96 -1.04 5.61
C GLY A 245 13.30 -1.71 5.27
N CYS A 246 13.59 -2.82 5.91
CA CYS A 246 14.75 -3.65 5.64
C CYS A 246 14.72 -4.13 4.18
N LYS A 247 15.80 -3.86 3.46
CA LYS A 247 15.94 -4.17 2.05
C LYS A 247 16.76 -5.44 1.88
N GLU A 248 16.35 -6.31 0.97
CA GLU A 248 17.12 -7.50 0.62
C GLU A 248 18.46 -7.14 -0.04
N CYS A 249 19.51 -7.88 0.29
CA CYS A 249 20.75 -7.82 -0.46
C CYS A 249 20.53 -8.27 -1.91
N LYS A 250 21.09 -7.52 -2.85
CA LYS A 250 21.07 -7.92 -4.26
C LYS A 250 22.02 -9.10 -4.49
N GLU A 251 21.82 -9.78 -5.62
CA GLU A 251 22.77 -10.78 -6.13
C GLU A 251 24.21 -10.23 -6.14
N GLY A 252 25.15 -11.12 -5.87
CA GLY A 252 26.55 -10.78 -5.63
C GLY A 252 26.84 -10.13 -4.27
N SER A 253 25.85 -9.93 -3.41
CA SER A 253 26.05 -9.40 -2.06
C SER A 253 25.34 -10.24 -1.01
N TYR A 254 25.77 -10.14 0.24
CA TYR A 254 25.22 -10.88 1.37
C TYR A 254 25.24 -10.06 2.66
N ALA A 255 24.35 -10.40 3.59
CA ALA A 255 24.33 -9.87 4.95
C ALA A 255 24.29 -11.05 5.95
N PRO A 256 25.41 -11.40 6.59
CA PRO A 256 25.51 -12.62 7.39
C PRO A 256 24.85 -12.51 8.76
N THR A 257 24.73 -11.29 9.29
CA THR A 257 24.23 -11.02 10.65
C THR A 257 22.91 -10.26 10.60
N SER A 258 22.14 -10.35 11.69
CA SER A 258 21.03 -9.44 11.93
C SER A 258 21.52 -8.01 12.13
N ASN A 259 20.66 -7.03 11.89
CA ASN A 259 20.90 -5.60 12.08
C ASN A 259 21.94 -5.01 11.11
N SER A 260 22.15 -5.64 9.96
CA SER A 260 23.09 -5.11 8.97
C SER A 260 22.66 -3.74 8.47
N THR A 261 23.62 -2.81 8.43
CA THR A 261 23.42 -1.47 7.88
C THR A 261 23.73 -1.41 6.39
N GLU A 262 24.48 -2.39 5.86
CA GLU A 262 24.83 -2.50 4.45
C GLU A 262 25.01 -3.98 4.06
N CYS A 263 24.87 -4.28 2.77
CA CYS A 263 25.23 -5.58 2.22
C CYS A 263 26.72 -5.62 1.86
N THR A 264 27.39 -6.70 2.25
CA THR A 264 28.78 -6.94 1.89
C THR A 264 28.83 -7.64 0.53
N LYS A 265 29.70 -7.19 -0.38
CA LYS A 265 29.90 -7.87 -1.66
C LYS A 265 30.56 -9.24 -1.45
N CYS A 266 30.23 -10.21 -2.30
CA CYS A 266 30.93 -11.49 -2.27
C CYS A 266 32.42 -11.29 -2.60
N PRO A 267 33.33 -11.88 -1.81
CA PRO A 267 34.76 -11.80 -2.09
C PRO A 267 35.10 -12.54 -3.39
N VAL A 268 36.26 -12.21 -3.98
CA VAL A 268 36.75 -12.89 -5.20
C VAL A 268 36.77 -14.41 -5.04
N GLY A 269 36.37 -15.12 -6.09
CA GLY A 269 36.21 -16.57 -6.08
C GLY A 269 34.95 -17.11 -5.40
N GLU A 270 34.08 -16.23 -4.89
CA GLU A 270 32.75 -16.56 -4.38
C GLU A 270 31.66 -15.77 -5.12
N PHE A 271 30.46 -16.34 -5.18
CA PHE A 271 29.31 -15.76 -5.84
C PHE A 271 28.04 -15.92 -5.01
N SER A 272 27.02 -15.11 -5.31
CA SER A 272 25.68 -15.26 -4.76
C SER A 272 24.63 -14.96 -5.83
N SER A 273 23.85 -15.97 -6.22
CA SER A 273 22.86 -15.84 -7.29
C SER A 273 21.45 -15.50 -6.80
N GLN A 274 21.25 -15.30 -5.49
CA GLN A 274 19.94 -15.06 -4.89
C GLN A 274 19.92 -13.70 -4.19
N SER A 275 18.79 -12.99 -4.28
CA SER A 275 18.53 -11.86 -3.40
C SER A 275 18.36 -12.35 -1.96
N GLY A 276 18.68 -11.50 -0.98
CA GLY A 276 18.57 -11.86 0.43
C GLY A 276 19.62 -12.87 0.92
N ALA A 277 20.76 -12.98 0.25
CA ALA A 277 21.76 -13.98 0.62
C ALA A 277 22.40 -13.68 1.99
N THR A 278 22.59 -14.74 2.77
CA THR A 278 23.26 -14.68 4.08
C THR A 278 24.72 -15.13 4.03
N LYS A 279 25.14 -15.72 2.92
CA LYS A 279 26.50 -16.19 2.65
C LYS A 279 26.75 -16.27 1.15
N CYS A 280 28.02 -16.22 0.76
CA CYS A 280 28.45 -16.50 -0.60
C CYS A 280 28.89 -17.96 -0.76
N PHE A 281 28.88 -18.45 -1.99
CA PHE A 281 29.29 -19.80 -2.34
C PHE A 281 30.52 -19.76 -3.22
N ARG A 282 31.46 -20.69 -3.04
CA ARG A 282 32.65 -20.77 -3.89
C ARG A 282 32.30 -21.19 -5.31
N CYS A 283 33.00 -20.62 -6.29
CA CYS A 283 32.86 -21.06 -7.67
C CYS A 283 33.26 -22.53 -7.86
N PRO A 284 32.56 -23.27 -8.74
CA PRO A 284 32.95 -24.62 -9.11
C PRO A 284 34.31 -24.61 -9.84
N PRO A 285 35.03 -25.74 -9.91
CA PRO A 285 36.41 -25.79 -10.42
C PRO A 285 36.61 -25.32 -11.87
N ASP A 286 35.58 -25.38 -12.69
CA ASP A 286 35.55 -25.01 -14.11
C ASP A 286 35.16 -23.53 -14.35
N ALA A 287 34.83 -22.80 -13.28
CA ALA A 287 34.41 -21.40 -13.35
C ALA A 287 35.18 -20.53 -12.35
N VAL A 288 35.11 -19.22 -12.58
CA VAL A 288 35.82 -18.23 -11.78
C VAL A 288 34.94 -17.01 -11.49
N CYS A 289 35.31 -16.30 -10.43
CA CYS A 289 34.85 -14.97 -10.11
C CYS A 289 36.08 -14.08 -9.88
N LEU A 290 36.35 -13.19 -10.83
CA LEU A 290 37.58 -12.39 -10.88
C LEU A 290 37.45 -11.02 -10.17
N GLU A 291 36.23 -10.57 -9.91
CA GLU A 291 35.93 -9.30 -9.26
C GLU A 291 35.06 -9.55 -8.02
N GLU A 292 34.99 -8.58 -7.10
CA GLU A 292 34.06 -8.68 -5.98
C GLU A 292 32.62 -8.51 -6.44
N GLY A 293 31.73 -9.28 -5.84
CA GLY A 293 30.30 -9.15 -6.04
C GLY A 293 29.72 -9.90 -7.23
N CYS A 294 30.28 -11.06 -7.59
CA CYS A 294 29.73 -11.90 -8.65
C CYS A 294 28.35 -12.46 -8.28
N ASP A 295 27.38 -12.27 -9.18
CA ASP A 295 26.05 -12.88 -9.16
C ASP A 295 26.09 -14.34 -9.66
N ARG A 296 27.04 -14.66 -10.55
CA ARG A 296 27.31 -16.00 -11.07
C ARG A 296 28.78 -16.19 -11.38
N CYS A 297 29.22 -17.44 -11.39
CA CYS A 297 30.55 -17.79 -11.89
C CYS A 297 30.56 -17.88 -13.41
N ILE A 298 31.60 -17.35 -14.03
CA ILE A 298 31.80 -17.38 -15.47
C ILE A 298 33.08 -18.15 -15.81
N GLY A 299 33.27 -18.53 -17.07
CA GLY A 299 34.55 -19.07 -17.51
C GLY A 299 35.65 -18.02 -17.53
N CYS A 300 36.89 -18.48 -17.45
CA CYS A 300 38.04 -17.62 -17.75
C CYS A 300 37.97 -17.05 -19.17
N PRO A 301 38.56 -15.86 -19.42
CA PRO A 301 38.62 -15.25 -20.75
C PRO A 301 39.24 -16.17 -21.81
N PRO A 302 38.99 -15.93 -23.10
CA PRO A 302 39.54 -16.75 -24.19
C PRO A 302 41.05 -16.92 -24.07
N GLY A 303 41.52 -18.14 -24.33
CA GLY A 303 42.93 -18.51 -24.15
C GLY A 303 43.36 -18.74 -22.70
N LYS A 304 42.45 -18.72 -21.72
CA LYS A 304 42.75 -19.01 -20.32
C LYS A 304 41.81 -20.06 -19.73
N GLU A 305 42.32 -20.86 -18.81
CA GLU A 305 41.56 -21.81 -18.00
C GLU A 305 41.64 -21.49 -16.51
N PRO A 306 40.68 -21.98 -15.69
CA PRO A 306 40.73 -21.80 -14.25
C PRO A 306 41.98 -22.43 -13.62
N ASN A 307 42.63 -21.68 -12.74
CA ASN A 307 43.71 -22.16 -11.87
C ASN A 307 43.24 -22.29 -10.42
N SER A 308 42.34 -21.40 -10.00
CA SER A 308 41.60 -21.44 -8.74
C SER A 308 40.25 -20.75 -8.96
N SER A 309 39.36 -20.73 -7.96
CA SER A 309 38.07 -20.03 -8.09
C SER A 309 38.20 -18.53 -8.36
N SER A 310 39.35 -17.91 -8.07
CA SER A 310 39.61 -16.47 -8.25
C SER A 310 40.73 -16.14 -9.25
N SER A 311 41.29 -17.14 -9.94
CA SER A 311 42.45 -16.91 -10.82
C SER A 311 42.43 -17.77 -12.08
N CYS A 312 42.86 -17.19 -13.20
CA CYS A 312 43.01 -17.88 -14.48
C CYS A 312 44.49 -18.08 -14.84
N LYS A 313 44.82 -19.21 -15.47
CA LYS A 313 46.11 -19.49 -16.09
C LYS A 313 45.96 -19.62 -17.61
N GLU A 314 47.01 -19.37 -18.36
CA GLU A 314 46.98 -19.42 -19.83
C GLU A 314 46.95 -20.87 -20.34
N CYS A 315 46.26 -21.08 -21.47
CA CYS A 315 46.25 -22.38 -22.14
C CYS A 315 47.65 -22.80 -22.57
N ALA A 316 48.02 -24.05 -22.28
CA ALA A 316 49.28 -24.61 -22.73
C ALA A 316 49.30 -24.77 -24.27
N PRO A 317 50.48 -24.82 -24.92
CA PRO A 317 50.58 -25.12 -26.34
C PRO A 317 49.84 -26.41 -26.71
N GLY A 318 49.19 -26.44 -27.88
CA GLY A 318 48.35 -27.54 -28.33
C GLY A 318 46.95 -27.58 -27.72
N THR A 319 46.63 -26.66 -26.81
CA THR A 319 45.29 -26.46 -26.27
C THR A 319 44.75 -25.07 -26.59
N ALA A 320 43.44 -24.94 -26.74
CA ALA A 320 42.79 -23.67 -26.96
C ALA A 320 41.44 -23.62 -26.24
N LYS A 321 41.00 -22.41 -25.88
CA LYS A 321 39.67 -22.19 -25.31
C LYS A 321 39.05 -20.93 -25.88
N GLY A 322 37.88 -21.09 -26.49
CA GLY A 322 37.06 -19.98 -26.98
C GLY A 322 36.05 -19.51 -25.94
N GLY A 323 35.69 -18.23 -26.01
CA GLY A 323 34.57 -17.67 -25.24
C GLY A 323 34.81 -17.52 -23.73
N TYR A 324 33.72 -17.30 -23.00
CA TYR A 324 33.67 -17.11 -21.54
C TYR A 324 32.86 -18.22 -20.85
N GLU A 325 32.67 -19.35 -21.51
CA GLU A 325 31.95 -20.50 -20.96
C GLU A 325 32.80 -21.19 -19.90
N PRO A 326 32.20 -21.68 -18.79
CA PRO A 326 32.90 -22.53 -17.82
C PRO A 326 33.55 -23.72 -18.51
N GLY A 327 34.79 -24.02 -18.14
CA GLY A 327 35.55 -25.08 -18.77
C GLY A 327 37.06 -24.82 -18.81
N PHE A 328 37.77 -25.88 -19.11
CA PHE A 328 39.23 -25.93 -19.22
C PHE A 328 39.67 -25.76 -20.68
N CYS A 329 40.97 -25.62 -20.92
CA CYS A 329 41.50 -25.58 -22.28
C CYS A 329 41.36 -26.95 -22.93
N GLU A 330 40.76 -26.97 -24.11
CA GLU A 330 40.55 -28.19 -24.87
C GLU A 330 41.74 -28.45 -25.78
N GLN A 331 42.10 -29.72 -25.94
CA GLN A 331 43.18 -30.11 -26.84
C GLN A 331 42.71 -29.96 -28.30
N CYS A 332 43.56 -29.41 -29.16
CA CYS A 332 43.22 -29.31 -30.57
C CYS A 332 43.02 -30.69 -31.19
N GLU A 333 41.94 -30.84 -31.96
CA GLU A 333 41.68 -32.05 -32.75
C GLU A 333 42.83 -32.34 -33.72
N LEU A 334 43.01 -33.62 -34.05
CA LEU A 334 44.01 -34.06 -35.02
C LEU A 334 43.86 -33.31 -36.35
N GLY A 335 44.98 -32.83 -36.89
CA GLY A 335 44.99 -31.99 -38.10
C GLY A 335 44.75 -30.51 -37.82
N SER A 336 44.62 -30.11 -36.55
CA SER A 336 44.71 -28.73 -36.09
C SER A 336 45.81 -28.60 -35.03
N PHE A 337 46.38 -27.41 -34.91
CA PHE A 337 47.50 -27.14 -34.01
C PHE A 337 47.44 -25.73 -33.43
N THR A 338 48.13 -25.50 -32.33
CA THR A 338 48.49 -24.16 -31.86
C THR A 338 49.80 -24.23 -31.08
N LEU A 339 50.73 -23.34 -31.42
CA LEU A 339 52.03 -23.24 -30.74
C LEU A 339 52.06 -22.07 -29.76
N VAL A 340 51.01 -21.25 -29.75
CA VAL A 340 50.93 -20.02 -28.97
C VAL A 340 50.34 -20.35 -27.61
N VAL A 341 51.03 -19.95 -26.54
CA VAL A 341 50.50 -20.00 -25.19
C VAL A 341 49.32 -19.04 -25.11
N GLY A 342 48.20 -19.49 -24.55
CA GLY A 342 46.98 -18.70 -24.45
C GLY A 342 46.19 -18.57 -25.76
N SER A 343 46.21 -19.59 -26.60
CA SER A 343 45.44 -19.62 -27.86
C SER A 343 43.93 -19.67 -27.60
N ASP A 344 43.16 -18.79 -28.23
CA ASP A 344 41.69 -18.76 -28.16
C ASP A 344 41.00 -19.74 -29.12
N LYS A 345 41.73 -20.16 -30.16
CA LYS A 345 41.27 -21.13 -31.16
C LYS A 345 42.39 -22.03 -31.64
N CYS A 346 42.02 -23.21 -32.12
CA CYS A 346 42.93 -24.11 -32.84
C CYS A 346 43.01 -23.71 -34.31
N ARG A 347 44.23 -23.70 -34.88
CA ARG A 347 44.43 -23.43 -36.30
C ARG A 347 44.43 -24.75 -37.06
N ARG A 348 43.57 -24.87 -38.07
CA ARG A 348 43.62 -26.02 -38.99
C ARG A 348 44.95 -26.04 -39.75
N CYS A 349 45.50 -27.23 -39.94
CA CYS A 349 46.73 -27.40 -40.71
C CYS A 349 46.50 -26.85 -42.15
N PRO A 350 47.38 -25.98 -42.66
CA PRO A 350 47.20 -25.41 -43.98
C PRO A 350 47.38 -26.46 -45.07
N GLN A 351 46.84 -26.17 -46.25
CA GLN A 351 46.98 -27.03 -47.43
C GLN A 351 48.45 -27.23 -47.81
N GLY A 352 48.81 -28.46 -48.18
CA GLY A 352 50.18 -28.82 -48.58
C GLY A 352 51.10 -29.15 -47.39
N GLU A 353 50.58 -29.09 -46.16
CA GLU A 353 51.26 -29.47 -44.93
C GLU A 353 50.39 -30.43 -44.11
N TYR A 354 51.02 -31.20 -43.22
CA TYR A 354 50.32 -32.06 -42.26
C TYR A 354 50.82 -31.82 -40.84
N CYS A 355 49.94 -31.99 -39.86
CA CYS A 355 50.17 -31.66 -38.47
C CYS A 355 50.05 -32.95 -37.63
N PRO A 356 51.18 -33.64 -37.32
CA PRO A 356 51.16 -34.95 -36.68
C PRO A 356 50.78 -34.89 -35.19
N CYS A 357 50.97 -33.75 -34.54
CA CYS A 357 50.55 -33.51 -33.17
C CYS A 357 50.08 -32.06 -32.97
N PRO A 358 49.19 -31.78 -32.00
CA PRO A 358 48.68 -30.43 -31.72
C PRO A 358 49.75 -29.38 -31.34
N THR A 359 50.88 -29.83 -30.81
CA THR A 359 52.03 -29.00 -30.39
C THR A 359 53.15 -28.99 -31.43
N CYS A 360 52.98 -29.67 -32.57
CA CYS A 360 53.99 -29.79 -33.61
C CYS A 360 53.81 -28.65 -34.62
N PRO A 361 54.89 -28.03 -35.11
CA PRO A 361 54.79 -27.13 -36.25
C PRO A 361 54.36 -27.94 -37.49
N PRO A 362 53.59 -27.33 -38.42
CA PRO A 362 53.21 -27.95 -39.68
C PRO A 362 54.41 -28.50 -40.43
N GLN A 363 54.25 -29.70 -40.98
CA GLN A 363 55.30 -30.40 -41.73
C GLN A 363 54.93 -30.44 -43.21
N VAL A 364 55.92 -30.20 -44.09
CA VAL A 364 55.71 -30.20 -45.54
C VAL A 364 55.25 -31.57 -46.02
N CYS A 365 54.21 -31.61 -46.86
CA CYS A 365 53.68 -32.85 -47.40
C CYS A 365 54.72 -33.54 -48.35
N PRO A 366 55.04 -34.83 -48.13
CA PRO A 366 55.97 -35.59 -48.96
C PRO A 366 55.57 -35.67 -50.44
N LYS A 367 56.54 -35.95 -51.32
CA LYS A 367 56.43 -35.80 -52.78
C LYS A 367 55.32 -36.63 -53.45
N ASP A 368 54.98 -37.80 -52.90
CA ASP A 368 53.99 -38.73 -53.47
C ASP A 368 52.65 -38.74 -52.70
N TYR A 369 52.47 -37.77 -51.80
CA TYR A 369 51.31 -37.69 -50.92
C TYR A 369 50.62 -36.33 -51.08
N TYR A 370 49.32 -36.30 -50.84
CA TYR A 370 48.52 -35.08 -50.79
C TYR A 370 48.06 -34.82 -49.36
N CYS A 371 47.95 -33.53 -49.02
CA CYS A 371 47.60 -33.07 -47.69
C CYS A 371 46.58 -31.92 -47.83
N PRO A 372 45.27 -32.22 -47.87
CA PRO A 372 44.23 -31.20 -47.79
C PRO A 372 44.30 -30.46 -46.44
N SER A 373 43.70 -29.27 -46.37
CA SER A 373 43.58 -28.51 -45.12
C SER A 373 43.00 -29.38 -44.00
N GLY A 374 43.66 -29.43 -42.85
CA GLY A 374 43.28 -30.30 -41.73
C GLY A 374 43.90 -31.70 -41.75
N SER A 375 44.95 -31.95 -42.55
CA SER A 375 45.61 -33.25 -42.58
C SER A 375 46.46 -33.50 -41.34
N PHE A 376 46.22 -34.61 -40.65
CA PHE A 376 47.06 -35.08 -39.53
C PHE A 376 48.16 -36.07 -39.96
N LYS A 377 48.00 -36.67 -41.14
CA LYS A 377 48.97 -37.57 -41.77
C LYS A 377 48.93 -37.38 -43.30
N PRO A 378 50.04 -37.65 -44.01
CA PRO A 378 50.05 -37.61 -45.45
C PRO A 378 49.16 -38.72 -46.04
N LEU A 379 48.34 -38.38 -47.04
CA LEU A 379 47.44 -39.32 -47.72
C LEU A 379 48.00 -39.69 -49.09
N ALA A 380 47.95 -40.97 -49.44
CA ALA A 380 48.30 -41.47 -50.76
C ALA A 380 47.04 -41.59 -51.62
N CYS A 381 47.15 -41.40 -52.94
CA CYS A 381 46.04 -41.66 -53.84
C CYS A 381 45.79 -43.18 -53.88
N THR A 382 44.60 -43.60 -53.44
CA THR A 382 44.25 -45.03 -53.30
C THR A 382 44.24 -45.78 -54.64
N ASN A 383 44.08 -45.06 -55.76
CA ASN A 383 44.00 -45.63 -57.10
C ASN A 383 45.20 -45.14 -57.94
N PRO A 384 45.97 -46.05 -58.56
CA PRO A 384 47.13 -45.70 -59.39
C PRO A 384 46.80 -44.85 -60.62
N LEU A 385 45.53 -44.75 -61.02
CA LEU A 385 45.08 -43.90 -62.13
C LEU A 385 44.99 -42.41 -61.77
N PHE A 386 45.19 -42.06 -60.50
CA PHE A 386 45.16 -40.69 -60.01
C PHE A 386 46.52 -40.29 -59.45
N VAL A 387 47.00 -39.11 -59.86
CA VAL A 387 48.25 -38.51 -59.39
C VAL A 387 47.95 -37.33 -58.48
N VAL A 388 48.89 -36.98 -57.59
CA VAL A 388 48.75 -35.81 -56.71
C VAL A 388 48.70 -34.53 -57.55
N ALA A 389 47.71 -33.69 -57.30
CA ALA A 389 47.57 -32.39 -57.96
C ALA A 389 48.74 -31.45 -57.61
N GLU A 390 49.07 -30.50 -58.48
CA GLU A 390 50.16 -29.52 -58.25
C GLU A 390 49.98 -28.73 -56.94
N ASN A 391 48.73 -28.46 -56.55
CA ASN A 391 48.37 -27.76 -55.33
C ASN A 391 48.45 -28.64 -54.06
N LYS A 392 48.82 -29.93 -54.19
CA LYS A 392 48.90 -30.94 -53.12
C LYS A 392 47.63 -31.08 -52.26
N ALA A 393 46.47 -30.58 -52.71
CA ALA A 393 45.20 -30.67 -51.97
C ALA A 393 44.37 -31.89 -52.32
N SER A 394 44.52 -32.42 -53.53
CA SER A 394 43.65 -33.47 -54.05
C SER A 394 44.41 -34.38 -55.02
N CYS A 395 43.79 -35.51 -55.35
CA CYS A 395 44.23 -36.38 -56.43
C CYS A 395 43.48 -35.98 -57.72
N VAL A 396 44.21 -35.82 -58.81
CA VAL A 396 43.68 -35.57 -60.15
C VAL A 396 43.90 -36.78 -61.03
N ALA A 397 43.03 -36.98 -62.02
CA ALA A 397 43.19 -38.06 -62.99
C ALA A 397 44.54 -37.91 -63.71
N SER A 398 45.27 -39.01 -63.86
CA SER A 398 46.51 -39.05 -64.63
C SER A 398 46.25 -38.73 -66.11
N GLN A 399 47.26 -38.20 -66.80
CA GLN A 399 47.21 -37.99 -68.26
C GLN A 399 46.93 -39.30 -69.02
N GLU A 400 47.33 -40.44 -68.45
CA GLU A 400 47.03 -41.79 -68.94
C GLU A 400 45.52 -42.09 -68.94
N LEU A 401 44.78 -41.66 -67.90
CA LEU A 401 43.32 -41.87 -67.84
C LEU A 401 42.59 -41.01 -68.89
N TYR A 402 43.04 -39.78 -69.12
CA TYR A 402 42.53 -38.95 -70.22
C TYR A 402 42.84 -39.59 -71.59
N GLY A 403 44.03 -40.19 -71.74
CA GLY A 403 44.42 -40.94 -72.92
C GLY A 403 43.55 -42.18 -73.17
N ILE A 404 43.24 -42.95 -72.12
CA ILE A 404 42.34 -44.11 -72.20
C ILE A 404 40.91 -43.67 -72.54
N GLY A 405 40.41 -42.60 -71.90
CA GLY A 405 39.09 -42.05 -72.19
C GLY A 405 38.96 -41.56 -73.64
N ALA A 406 39.94 -40.79 -74.13
CA ALA A 406 39.98 -40.33 -75.52
C ALA A 406 40.17 -41.49 -76.51
N GLY A 407 40.98 -42.49 -76.16
CA GLY A 407 41.19 -43.70 -76.96
C GLY A 407 39.92 -44.53 -77.14
N VAL A 408 39.15 -44.74 -76.06
CA VAL A 408 37.85 -45.42 -76.14
C VAL A 408 36.86 -44.61 -76.97
N ILE A 409 36.82 -43.28 -76.82
CA ILE A 409 35.97 -42.41 -77.64
C ILE A 409 36.36 -42.51 -79.13
N ILE A 410 37.65 -42.49 -79.46
CA ILE A 410 38.13 -42.62 -80.84
C ILE A 410 37.81 -44.02 -81.40
N ILE A 411 37.99 -45.09 -80.62
CA ILE A 411 37.60 -46.45 -81.04
C ILE A 411 36.09 -46.53 -81.27
N VAL A 412 35.26 -45.95 -80.40
CA VAL A 412 33.80 -45.88 -80.59
C VAL A 412 33.47 -45.09 -81.86
N ILE A 413 34.11 -43.95 -82.11
CA ILE A 413 33.93 -43.19 -83.35
C ILE A 413 34.35 -44.01 -84.57
N VAL A 414 35.49 -44.69 -84.53
CA VAL A 414 35.96 -45.55 -85.63
C VAL A 414 35.01 -46.72 -85.83
N VAL A 415 34.49 -47.35 -84.78
CA VAL A 415 33.48 -48.41 -84.88
C VAL A 415 32.18 -47.86 -85.47
N VAL A 416 31.71 -46.68 -85.07
CA VAL A 416 30.54 -46.02 -85.67
C VAL A 416 30.79 -45.67 -87.14
N VAL A 417 31.99 -45.21 -87.50
CA VAL A 417 32.39 -44.89 -88.88
C VAL A 417 32.53 -46.18 -89.71
N CYS A 418 33.08 -47.25 -89.16
CA CYS A 418 33.21 -48.55 -89.82
C CYS A 418 31.86 -49.24 -89.96
N LEU A 419 30.97 -49.15 -88.96
CA LEU A 419 29.59 -49.64 -89.04
C LEU A 419 28.80 -48.84 -90.07
N SER A 420 28.90 -47.51 -90.07
CA SER A 420 28.25 -46.67 -91.08
C SER A 420 28.82 -46.93 -92.48
N TYR A 421 30.13 -47.14 -92.63
CA TYR A 421 30.76 -47.57 -93.89
C TYR A 421 30.32 -48.98 -94.31
N TYR A 422 30.22 -49.94 -93.39
CA TYR A 422 29.71 -51.29 -93.66
C TYR A 422 28.25 -51.26 -94.11
N PHE A 423 27.39 -50.51 -93.42
CA PHE A 423 26.00 -50.28 -93.83
C PHE A 423 25.91 -49.55 -95.19
N PHE A 424 26.78 -48.57 -95.45
CA PHE A 424 26.84 -47.86 -96.73
C PHE A 424 27.28 -48.79 -97.87
N ARG A 425 28.29 -49.63 -97.66
CA ARG A 425 28.78 -50.59 -98.65
C ARG A 425 27.79 -51.72 -98.91
N ARG A 426 27.05 -52.15 -97.89
CA ARG A 426 25.95 -53.12 -98.02
C ARG A 426 24.80 -52.56 -98.88
N ARG A 427 24.55 -51.24 -98.83
CA ARG A 427 23.59 -50.57 -99.74
C ARG A 427 24.06 -50.47 -101.20
N VAL A 428 25.35 -50.61 -101.49
CA VAL A 428 25.89 -50.49 -102.87
C VAL A 428 25.89 -51.84 -103.62
N HIS A 429 25.78 -52.98 -102.93
CA HIS A 429 25.82 -54.31 -103.54
C HIS A 429 24.45 -54.97 -103.78
N GLU A 430 23.35 -54.32 -103.39
CA GLU A 430 21.98 -54.78 -103.70
C GLU A 430 21.25 -53.75 -104.56
N GLY A 431 21.28 -53.99 -105.87
CA GLY A 431 20.07 -53.90 -106.69
C GLY A 431 19.65 -52.53 -107.20
N SER A 432 20.15 -52.21 -108.40
CA SER A 432 19.42 -51.46 -109.43
C SER A 432 18.24 -52.31 -109.95
N SER A 433 17.00 -51.82 -109.85
CA SER A 433 15.95 -51.86 -110.89
C SER A 433 14.64 -51.21 -110.40
N GLU A 434 14.14 -50.26 -111.22
CA GLU A 434 12.76 -49.78 -111.54
C GLU A 434 11.57 -50.27 -110.67
N GLU A 435 10.49 -49.53 -110.35
CA GLU A 435 9.77 -48.45 -111.05
C GLU A 435 8.66 -47.83 -110.12
N THR A 436 8.26 -46.57 -110.41
CA THR A 436 6.93 -45.90 -110.26
C THR A 436 6.18 -45.70 -108.90
N THR A 437 6.33 -44.49 -108.32
CA THR A 437 5.33 -43.40 -108.02
C THR A 437 3.90 -43.66 -107.40
N PRO A 438 3.18 -42.65 -106.84
CA PRO A 438 3.52 -41.74 -105.72
C PRO A 438 2.31 -41.41 -104.77
N LEU A 439 2.55 -40.49 -103.81
CA LEU A 439 1.60 -39.60 -103.08
C LEU A 439 0.66 -40.18 -102.00
N THR A 440 0.84 -39.73 -100.75
CA THR A 440 -0.11 -38.90 -99.95
C THR A 440 0.32 -38.85 -98.47
N ARG A 441 0.54 -37.66 -97.90
CA ARG A 441 -0.40 -36.88 -97.05
C ARG A 441 -0.39 -37.26 -95.55
N ASN A 442 0.35 -36.45 -94.80
CA ASN A 442 -0.10 -35.72 -93.60
C ASN A 442 -0.18 -36.43 -92.23
N GLN A 443 -0.01 -35.58 -91.20
CA GLN A 443 -0.35 -35.73 -89.77
C GLN A 443 0.64 -36.51 -88.89
N ARG A 444 1.39 -35.82 -88.01
CA ARG A 444 0.97 -35.28 -86.68
C ARG A 444 0.65 -36.41 -85.70
N LYS A 445 1.49 -36.55 -84.66
CA LYS A 445 1.10 -36.81 -83.26
C LYS A 445 2.33 -36.92 -82.33
N GLU A 446 2.54 -35.86 -81.56
CA GLU A 446 2.77 -35.88 -80.09
C GLU A 446 1.77 -36.82 -79.36
N PRO A 447 1.77 -37.00 -78.02
CA PRO A 447 2.77 -36.78 -76.95
C PRO A 447 2.80 -37.96 -75.91
N VAL A 448 3.29 -37.66 -74.70
CA VAL A 448 2.95 -38.21 -73.36
C VAL A 448 3.95 -39.24 -72.81
N TYR A 449 4.79 -38.92 -71.82
CA TYR A 449 4.58 -38.64 -70.37
C TYR A 449 4.23 -39.83 -69.49
N GLU A 450 4.68 -39.68 -68.23
CA GLU A 450 4.44 -40.46 -67.02
C GLU A 450 5.45 -41.59 -66.77
N GLY A 451 6.05 -41.69 -65.59
CA GLY A 451 5.77 -41.02 -64.33
C GLY A 451 6.11 -41.98 -63.18
N PHE A 452 6.18 -41.38 -61.99
CA PHE A 452 6.36 -41.95 -60.66
C PHE A 452 7.80 -42.23 -60.20
#